data_AF-R9MM48-F1
#
_entry.id   AF-R9MM48-F1
#
_cell.length_a   1.000
_cell.length_b   1.000
_cell.length_c   1.000
_cell.angle_alpha   90.00
_cell.angle_beta   90.00
_cell.angle_gamma   90.00
#
_symmetry.space_group_name_H-M   'P 1'
#
loop_
_entity.id
_entity.type
_entity.pdbx_description
1 polymer ?
#
loop_
_entity_poly.entity_id
_entity_poly.type
_entity_poly.pdbx_seq_one_letter_code
_entity_poly.pdbx_strand_id
1 'polypeptide(L)'
;AIEITAVSFIIHQNSCDFHNNLVKYQQASTLVVPNEQQFYTDVYFILQQAKENAYNSANGIMTYAYWNVGRRIVEQEQYGEKKARYGSYLLRKLSIQLLDEFGTGFSVANLKNCRRFYLTFPEGSYGYSIAGKIPWSHLRSIMRISDEDERNFYLLKLRT
;
A
#
# COMPACT_ATOMS: atom_id res chain seq x y z
N ALA A 1 19.35 34.88 76.75
CA ALA A 1 18.40 33.82 76.37
C ALA A 1 17.74 34.04 74.99
N ILE A 2 17.91 35.20 74.33
CA ILE A 2 17.19 35.51 73.07
C ILE A 2 18.00 35.13 71.80
N GLU A 3 19.33 34.94 71.89
CA GLU A 3 20.16 34.66 70.72
C GLU A 3 20.15 33.19 70.25
N ILE A 4 19.90 32.22 71.13
CA ILE A 4 19.93 30.78 70.77
C ILE A 4 18.71 30.38 69.93
N THR A 5 17.56 31.04 70.13
CA THR A 5 16.32 30.73 69.42
C THR A 5 16.32 31.19 67.97
N ALA A 6 17.02 32.29 67.66
CA ALA A 6 17.12 32.84 66.31
C ALA A 6 18.03 32.01 65.39
N VAL A 7 19.13 31.47 65.92
CA VAL A 7 20.06 30.63 65.15
C VAL A 7 19.42 29.27 64.80
N SER A 8 18.67 28.67 65.72
CA SER A 8 17.93 27.43 65.45
C SER A 8 16.81 27.62 64.42
N PHE A 9 16.16 28.79 64.38
CA PHE A 9 15.12 29.10 63.38
C PHE A 9 15.70 29.25 61.97
N ILE A 10 16.85 29.92 61.83
CA ILE A 10 17.53 30.10 60.54
C ILE A 10 18.06 28.77 59.99
N ILE A 11 18.59 27.89 60.84
CA ILE A 11 19.06 26.55 60.42
C ILE A 11 17.87 25.67 59.99
N HIS A 12 16.73 25.76 60.68
CA HIS A 12 15.53 25.02 60.31
C HIS A 12 14.91 25.53 59.00
N GLN A 13 14.86 26.85 58.77
CA GLN A 13 14.38 27.43 57.51
C GLN A 13 15.28 27.00 56.33
N ASN A 14 16.59 27.10 56.48
CA ASN A 14 17.55 26.72 55.45
C ASN A 14 17.51 25.21 55.12
N SER A 15 17.22 24.34 56.10
CA SER A 15 17.06 22.90 55.89
C SER A 15 15.77 22.56 55.11
N CYS A 16 14.66 23.26 55.40
CA CYS A 16 13.40 23.13 54.67
C CYS A 16 13.50 23.67 53.23
N ASP A 17 14.23 24.76 53.03
CA ASP A 17 14.45 25.35 51.70
C ASP A 17 15.39 24.51 50.83
N PHE A 18 16.33 23.79 51.44
CA PHE A 18 17.19 22.84 50.73
C PHE A 18 16.42 21.59 50.30
N HIS A 19 15.56 21.05 51.18
CA HIS A 19 14.73 19.88 50.85
C HIS A 19 13.69 20.21 49.77
N ASN A 20 13.08 21.40 49.82
CA ASN A 20 12.12 21.87 48.82
C ASN A 20 12.75 22.15 47.45
N ASN A 21 14.02 22.54 47.40
CA ASN A 21 14.74 22.67 46.13
C ASN A 21 15.09 21.30 45.53
N LEU A 22 15.51 20.32 46.32
CA LEU A 22 15.82 18.96 45.83
C LEU A 22 14.60 18.27 45.19
N VAL A 23 13.40 18.44 45.77
CA VAL A 23 12.15 17.90 45.20
C VAL A 23 11.76 18.62 43.90
N LYS A 24 12.02 19.94 43.79
CA LYS A 24 11.80 20.70 42.54
C LYS A 24 12.77 20.32 41.42
N TYR A 25 14.02 20.00 41.75
CA TYR A 25 15.00 19.52 40.77
C TYR A 25 14.76 18.07 40.32
N GLN A 26 14.09 17.24 41.12
CA GLN A 26 13.69 15.88 40.73
C GLN A 26 12.43 15.83 39.84
N GLN A 27 11.69 16.94 39.71
CA GLN A 27 10.50 17.04 38.84
C GLN A 27 10.72 17.89 37.58
N ALA A 28 11.91 18.42 37.36
CA ALA A 28 12.26 19.15 36.15
C ALA A 28 13.07 18.26 35.19
N SER A 29 12.47 17.93 34.04
CA SER A 29 13.09 17.32 32.85
C SER A 29 13.51 15.84 32.95
N THR A 30 12.57 14.94 33.23
CA THR A 30 12.62 13.64 32.54
C THR A 30 12.26 13.88 31.09
N LEU A 31 13.26 14.19 30.25
CA LEU A 31 13.17 13.85 28.84
C LEU A 31 12.94 12.34 28.82
N VAL A 32 11.71 11.92 28.59
CA VAL A 32 11.40 10.52 28.31
C VAL A 32 12.04 10.26 26.96
N VAL A 33 13.34 9.95 26.96
CA VAL A 33 14.05 9.45 25.80
C VAL A 33 13.29 8.19 25.43
N PRO A 34 12.61 8.14 24.27
CA PRO A 34 11.92 6.92 23.87
C PRO A 34 12.92 5.79 23.98
N ASN A 35 12.52 4.69 24.63
CA ASN A 35 13.30 3.47 24.66
C ASN A 35 13.83 3.22 23.24
N GLU A 36 15.13 2.96 23.06
CA GLU A 36 15.73 2.75 21.72
C GLU A 36 14.93 1.72 20.90
N GLN A 37 14.34 0.73 21.57
CA GLN A 37 13.42 -0.23 20.96
C GLN A 37 12.15 0.40 20.41
N GLN A 38 11.55 1.35 21.13
CA GLN A 38 10.38 2.10 20.67
C GLN A 38 10.74 2.99 19.48
N PHE A 39 11.86 3.73 19.55
CA PHE A 39 12.34 4.55 18.44
C PHE A 39 12.60 3.70 17.17
N TYR A 40 13.29 2.57 17.31
CA TYR A 40 13.49 1.64 16.19
C TYR A 40 12.15 1.13 15.62
N THR A 41 11.21 0.77 16.49
CA THR A 41 9.89 0.28 16.09
C THR A 41 9.11 1.34 15.33
N ASP A 42 9.14 2.59 15.78
CA ASP A 42 8.49 3.73 15.12
C ASP A 42 9.09 3.96 13.73
N VAL A 43 10.43 4.01 13.62
CA VAL A 43 11.14 4.15 12.33
C VAL A 43 10.82 2.98 11.41
N TYR A 44 10.82 1.75 11.93
CA TYR A 44 10.46 0.56 11.19
C TYR A 44 9.04 0.67 10.61
N PHE A 45 8.05 1.03 11.41
CA PHE A 45 6.66 1.15 10.95
C PHE A 45 6.47 2.27 9.93
N ILE A 46 7.14 3.41 10.09
CA ILE A 46 7.13 4.50 9.08
C ILE A 46 7.64 3.97 7.73
N LEU A 47 8.77 3.26 7.73
CA LEU A 47 9.37 2.72 6.51
C LEU A 47 8.52 1.61 5.90
N GLN A 48 7.94 0.73 6.72
CA GLN A 48 7.06 -0.32 6.21
C GLN A 48 5.79 0.26 5.60
N GLN A 49 5.15 1.22 6.27
CA GLN A 49 3.96 1.88 5.73
C GLN A 49 4.26 2.60 4.42
N ALA A 50 5.41 3.28 4.31
CA ALA A 50 5.83 3.93 3.08
C ALA A 50 6.03 2.93 1.93
N LYS A 51 6.68 1.79 2.20
CA LYS A 51 6.85 0.70 1.22
C LYS A 51 5.51 0.14 0.77
N GLU A 52 4.64 -0.23 1.70
CA GLU A 52 3.31 -0.76 1.39
C GLU A 52 2.49 0.21 0.55
N ASN A 53 2.51 1.50 0.88
CA ASN A 53 1.82 2.53 0.11
C ASN A 53 2.35 2.63 -1.32
N ALA A 54 3.67 2.62 -1.50
CA ALA A 54 4.29 2.63 -2.82
C ALA A 54 3.91 1.40 -3.63
N TYR A 55 3.97 0.20 -3.03
CA TYR A 55 3.57 -1.04 -3.69
C TYR A 55 2.09 -1.04 -4.08
N ASN A 56 1.20 -0.64 -3.18
CA ASN A 56 -0.23 -0.59 -3.44
C ASN A 56 -0.58 0.42 -4.55
N SER A 57 0.05 1.60 -4.53
CA SER A 57 -0.11 2.61 -5.57
C SER A 57 0.36 2.08 -6.94
N ALA A 58 1.58 1.53 -7.01
CA ALA A 58 2.12 0.97 -8.23
C ALA A 58 1.28 -0.20 -8.76
N ASN A 59 0.82 -1.09 -7.88
CA ASN A 59 -0.07 -2.20 -8.24
C ASN A 59 -1.38 -1.69 -8.85
N GLY A 60 -2.02 -0.68 -8.25
CA GLY A 60 -3.27 -0.13 -8.77
C GLY A 60 -3.11 0.50 -10.15
N ILE A 61 -2.05 1.30 -10.33
CA ILE A 61 -1.72 1.91 -11.62
C ILE A 61 -1.50 0.83 -12.68
N MET A 62 -0.68 -0.18 -12.37
CA MET A 62 -0.38 -1.28 -13.31
C MET A 62 -1.61 -2.12 -13.64
N THR A 63 -2.50 -2.37 -12.69
CA THR A 63 -3.77 -3.06 -12.96
C THR A 63 -4.61 -2.30 -13.98
N TYR A 64 -4.78 -0.98 -13.84
CA TYR A 64 -5.50 -0.18 -14.84
C TYR A 64 -4.77 -0.10 -16.18
N ALA A 65 -3.44 -0.14 -16.19
CA ALA A 65 -2.66 -0.26 -17.42
C ALA A 65 -2.98 -1.59 -18.14
N TYR A 66 -3.02 -2.71 -17.42
CA TYR A 66 -3.40 -4.02 -18.00
C TYR A 66 -4.83 -4.03 -18.56
N TRP A 67 -5.76 -3.35 -17.89
CA TRP A 67 -7.12 -3.17 -18.43
C TRP A 67 -7.10 -2.43 -19.77
N ASN A 68 -6.37 -1.31 -19.85
CA ASN A 68 -6.26 -0.51 -21.06
C ASN A 68 -5.54 -1.23 -22.20
N VAL A 69 -4.51 -2.03 -21.89
CA VAL A 69 -3.87 -2.94 -22.86
C VAL A 69 -4.91 -3.91 -23.41
N GLY A 70 -5.74 -4.49 -22.54
CA GLY A 70 -6.85 -5.35 -22.93
C GLY A 70 -7.82 -4.69 -23.90
N ARG A 71 -8.25 -3.46 -23.58
CA ARG A 71 -9.10 -2.63 -24.45
C ARG A 71 -8.47 -2.46 -25.82
N ARG A 72 -7.20 -2.02 -25.88
CA ARG A 72 -6.52 -1.74 -27.15
C ARG A 72 -6.30 -3.00 -28.00
N ILE A 73 -6.07 -4.15 -27.37
CA ILE A 73 -6.03 -5.44 -28.06
C ILE A 73 -7.38 -5.75 -28.71
N VAL A 74 -8.50 -5.61 -27.98
CA VAL A 74 -9.83 -5.91 -28.50
C VAL A 74 -10.20 -4.96 -29.64
N GLU A 75 -9.93 -3.66 -29.50
CA GLU A 75 -10.11 -2.67 -30.58
C GLU A 75 -9.28 -3.06 -31.82
N GLN A 76 -8.01 -3.45 -31.65
CA GLN A 76 -7.14 -3.85 -32.76
C GLN A 76 -7.60 -5.13 -33.46
N GLU A 77 -8.18 -6.08 -32.72
CA GLU A 77 -8.73 -7.32 -33.28
C GLU A 77 -9.98 -7.07 -34.15
N GLN A 78 -10.77 -6.04 -33.87
CA GLN A 78 -11.97 -5.71 -34.64
C GLN A 78 -11.64 -5.27 -36.08
N TYR A 79 -10.50 -4.59 -36.29
CA TYR A 79 -10.04 -4.20 -37.64
C TYR A 79 -9.56 -5.38 -38.51
N GLY A 80 -9.27 -6.54 -37.90
CA GLY A 80 -8.67 -7.70 -38.60
C GLY A 80 -9.65 -8.75 -39.12
N GLU A 81 -10.94 -8.40 -39.27
CA GLU A 81 -12.03 -9.30 -39.66
C GLU A 81 -12.05 -10.65 -38.90
N LYS A 82 -12.31 -10.65 -37.58
CA LYS A 82 -12.69 -11.83 -36.76
C LYS A 82 -11.89 -13.15 -36.95
N LYS A 83 -10.72 -13.13 -37.60
CA LYS A 83 -9.93 -14.34 -37.87
C LYS A 83 -9.16 -14.69 -36.61
N ALA A 84 -9.44 -15.85 -36.01
CA ALA A 84 -8.72 -16.37 -34.85
C ALA A 84 -7.19 -16.43 -35.08
N ARG A 85 -6.76 -16.66 -36.32
CA ARG A 85 -5.34 -16.62 -36.74
C ARG A 85 -4.73 -15.21 -36.63
N TYR A 86 -5.49 -14.15 -36.93
CA TYR A 86 -5.02 -12.77 -36.83
C TYR A 86 -4.79 -12.37 -35.37
N GLY A 87 -5.76 -12.62 -34.48
CA GLY A 87 -5.59 -12.34 -33.05
C GLY A 87 -4.41 -13.10 -32.43
N SER A 88 -4.23 -14.37 -32.81
CA SER A 88 -3.09 -15.18 -32.33
C SER A 88 -1.74 -14.64 -32.82
N TYR A 89 -1.67 -14.17 -34.07
CA TYR A 89 -0.48 -13.53 -34.63
C TYR A 89 -0.19 -12.18 -33.95
N LEU A 90 -1.22 -11.35 -33.78
CA LEU A 90 -1.14 -10.04 -33.13
C LEU A 90 -0.54 -10.15 -31.73
N LEU A 91 -1.09 -11.03 -30.88
CA LEU A 91 -0.62 -11.21 -29.51
C LEU A 91 0.82 -11.73 -29.44
N ARG A 92 1.21 -12.61 -30.37
CA ARG A 92 2.59 -13.13 -30.43
C ARG A 92 3.57 -12.02 -30.79
N LYS A 93 3.26 -11.23 -31.83
CA LYS A 93 4.10 -10.11 -32.26
C LYS A 93 4.23 -9.07 -31.14
N LEU A 94 3.11 -8.70 -30.52
CA LEU A 94 3.08 -7.74 -29.42
C LEU A 94 3.90 -8.23 -28.21
N SER A 95 3.79 -9.51 -27.86
CA SER A 95 4.56 -10.09 -26.76
C SER A 95 6.06 -10.00 -26.99
N ILE A 96 6.55 -10.32 -28.19
CA ILE A 96 7.99 -10.25 -28.51
C ILE A 96 8.50 -8.81 -28.33
N GLN A 97 7.78 -7.83 -28.87
CA GLN A 97 8.17 -6.42 -28.79
C GLN A 97 8.17 -5.89 -27.34
N LEU A 98 7.12 -6.20 -26.58
CA LEU A 98 7.01 -5.71 -25.20
C LEU A 98 7.97 -6.42 -24.23
N LEU A 99 8.31 -7.69 -24.47
CA LEU A 99 9.31 -8.39 -23.66
C LEU A 99 10.71 -7.80 -23.87
N ASP A 100 11.03 -7.33 -25.08
CA ASP A 100 12.29 -6.66 -25.41
C ASP A 100 12.40 -5.29 -24.72
N GLU A 101 11.32 -4.51 -24.74
CA GLU A 101 11.32 -3.13 -24.20
C GLU A 101 11.09 -3.06 -22.67
N PHE A 102 10.18 -3.89 -22.14
CA PHE A 102 9.73 -3.80 -20.73
C PHE A 102 10.10 -5.03 -19.88
N GLY A 103 10.71 -6.06 -20.48
CA GLY A 103 11.12 -7.26 -19.77
C GLY A 103 9.96 -8.16 -19.33
N THR A 104 10.17 -8.87 -18.22
CA THR A 104 9.23 -9.90 -17.74
C THR A 104 7.87 -9.32 -17.39
N GLY A 105 6.80 -9.97 -17.87
CA GLY A 105 5.42 -9.55 -17.57
C GLY A 105 4.54 -9.44 -18.82
N PHE A 106 5.13 -9.36 -20.01
CA PHE A 106 4.39 -9.21 -21.27
C PHE A 106 4.39 -10.47 -22.13
N SER A 107 4.32 -11.64 -21.50
CA SER A 107 4.14 -12.90 -22.22
C SER A 107 2.77 -12.93 -22.95
N VAL A 108 2.66 -13.76 -23.99
CA VAL A 108 1.39 -13.99 -24.70
C VAL A 108 0.27 -14.38 -23.73
N ALA A 109 0.58 -15.18 -22.70
CA ALA A 109 -0.38 -15.56 -21.68
C ALA A 109 -0.87 -14.35 -20.87
N ASN A 110 0.02 -13.42 -20.50
CA ASN A 110 -0.39 -12.22 -19.78
C ASN A 110 -1.18 -11.24 -20.67
N LEU A 111 -0.85 -11.12 -21.96
CA LEU A 111 -1.63 -10.32 -22.91
C LEU A 111 -3.05 -10.90 -23.11
N LYS A 112 -3.19 -12.24 -23.13
CA LYS A 112 -4.50 -12.90 -23.11
C LYS A 112 -5.28 -12.59 -21.83
N ASN A 113 -4.60 -12.50 -20.68
CA ASN A 113 -5.22 -12.09 -19.43
C ASN A 113 -5.67 -10.62 -19.49
N CYS A 114 -4.86 -9.70 -20.03
CA CYS A 114 -5.24 -8.30 -20.23
C CYS A 114 -6.50 -8.20 -21.12
N ARG A 115 -6.51 -8.91 -22.25
CA ARG A 115 -7.67 -9.00 -23.14
C ARG A 115 -8.92 -9.51 -22.41
N ARG A 116 -8.79 -10.59 -21.64
CA ARG A 116 -9.90 -11.14 -20.84
C ARG A 116 -10.37 -10.12 -19.81
N PHE A 117 -9.44 -9.43 -19.17
CA PHE A 117 -9.75 -8.47 -18.13
C PHE A 117 -10.68 -7.36 -18.62
N TYR A 118 -10.38 -6.78 -19.79
CA TYR A 118 -11.27 -5.81 -20.44
C TYR A 118 -12.65 -6.38 -20.79
N LEU A 119 -12.70 -7.61 -21.32
CA LEU A 119 -13.96 -8.26 -21.71
C LEU A 119 -14.83 -8.66 -20.51
N THR A 120 -14.21 -9.03 -19.39
CA THR A 120 -14.91 -9.47 -18.18
C THR A 120 -15.42 -8.30 -17.34
N PHE A 121 -14.67 -7.21 -17.29
CA PHE A 121 -15.03 -6.02 -16.53
C PHE A 121 -15.02 -4.79 -17.44
N PRO A 122 -16.10 -4.57 -18.22
CA PRO A 122 -16.19 -3.40 -19.09
C PRO A 122 -16.14 -2.09 -18.29
N GLU A 123 -15.90 -0.99 -18.98
CA GLU A 123 -15.87 0.33 -18.36
C GLU A 123 -17.20 0.61 -17.64
N GLY A 124 -17.12 1.18 -16.44
CA GLY A 124 -18.30 1.42 -15.59
C GLY A 124 -18.80 0.21 -14.79
N SER A 125 -18.30 -1.00 -15.04
CA SER A 125 -18.63 -2.16 -14.21
C SER A 125 -18.06 -2.05 -12.78
N TYR A 126 -18.68 -2.76 -11.83
CA TYR A 126 -18.18 -2.82 -10.45
C TYR A 126 -16.73 -3.30 -10.38
N GLY A 127 -16.40 -4.39 -11.10
CA GLY A 127 -15.04 -4.94 -11.14
C GLY A 127 -14.01 -3.97 -11.71
N TYR A 128 -14.37 -3.14 -12.70
CA TYR A 128 -13.50 -2.06 -13.18
C TYR A 128 -13.27 -0.99 -12.10
N SER A 129 -14.34 -0.57 -11.40
CA SER A 129 -14.26 0.50 -10.40
C SER A 129 -13.34 0.17 -9.22
N ILE A 130 -13.20 -1.12 -8.88
CA ILE A 130 -12.36 -1.55 -7.75
C ILE A 130 -11.04 -2.19 -8.18
N ALA A 131 -10.79 -2.36 -9.47
CA ALA A 131 -9.66 -3.15 -9.96
C ALA A 131 -8.31 -2.69 -9.40
N GLY A 132 -8.08 -1.38 -9.32
CA GLY A 132 -6.84 -0.83 -8.78
C GLY A 132 -6.59 -1.13 -7.30
N LYS A 133 -7.59 -1.64 -6.57
CA LYS A 133 -7.48 -2.03 -5.17
C LYS A 133 -7.22 -3.53 -4.99
N ILE A 134 -7.32 -4.31 -6.06
CA ILE A 134 -7.18 -5.76 -6.02
C ILE A 134 -5.85 -6.15 -6.68
N PRO A 135 -5.00 -6.96 -6.01
CA PRO A 135 -3.77 -7.42 -6.63
C PRO A 135 -4.04 -8.18 -7.95
N TRP A 136 -3.21 -7.94 -8.96
CA TRP A 136 -3.36 -8.54 -10.30
C TRP A 136 -3.48 -10.07 -10.29
N SER A 137 -2.76 -10.74 -9.39
CA SER A 137 -2.84 -12.20 -9.21
C SER A 137 -4.26 -12.67 -8.85
N HIS A 138 -4.94 -11.97 -7.94
CA HIS A 138 -6.31 -12.28 -7.54
C HIS A 138 -7.31 -11.99 -8.65
N LEU A 139 -7.17 -10.84 -9.34
CA LEU A 139 -8.03 -10.51 -10.48
C LEU A 139 -7.96 -11.57 -11.59
N ARG A 140 -6.76 -12.11 -11.87
CA ARG A 140 -6.60 -13.19 -12.85
C ARG A 140 -7.35 -14.47 -12.49
N SER A 141 -7.51 -14.76 -11.20
CA SER A 141 -8.32 -15.89 -10.73
C SER A 141 -9.80 -15.57 -10.84
N ILE A 142 -10.22 -14.40 -10.37
CA ILE A 142 -11.63 -13.98 -10.37
C ILE A 142 -12.20 -13.90 -11.78
N MET A 143 -11.46 -13.34 -12.75
CA MET A 143 -11.95 -13.21 -14.13
C MET A 143 -12.15 -14.56 -14.86
N ARG A 144 -11.76 -15.69 -14.24
CA ARG A 144 -12.01 -17.03 -14.78
C ARG A 144 -13.31 -17.64 -14.27
N ILE A 145 -13.89 -17.06 -13.23
CA ILE A 145 -15.21 -17.46 -12.72
C ILE A 145 -16.25 -16.98 -13.72
N SER A 146 -17.09 -17.89 -14.20
CA SER A 146 -18.08 -17.62 -15.23
C SER A 146 -19.27 -16.80 -14.69
N ASP A 147 -19.71 -17.13 -13.47
CA ASP A 147 -20.82 -16.48 -12.79
C ASP A 147 -20.43 -15.06 -12.32
N GLU A 148 -21.27 -14.07 -12.64
CA GLU A 148 -20.98 -12.68 -12.31
C GLU A 148 -21.19 -12.35 -10.84
N ASP A 149 -22.21 -12.93 -10.20
CA ASP A 149 -22.51 -12.71 -8.80
C ASP A 149 -21.41 -13.33 -7.91
N GLU A 150 -20.93 -14.51 -8.28
CA GLU A 150 -19.76 -15.14 -7.64
C GLU A 150 -18.50 -14.27 -7.81
N ARG A 151 -18.25 -13.71 -9.00
CA ARG A 151 -17.14 -12.76 -9.18
C ARG A 151 -17.30 -11.56 -8.24
N ASN A 152 -18.47 -10.94 -8.21
CA ASN A 152 -18.75 -9.76 -7.40
C ASN A 152 -18.61 -10.05 -5.89
N PHE A 153 -19.03 -11.23 -5.45
CA PHE A 153 -18.81 -11.71 -4.08
C PHE A 153 -17.33 -11.73 -3.70
N TYR A 154 -16.46 -12.33 -4.53
CA TYR A 154 -15.02 -12.36 -4.25
C TYR A 154 -14.36 -10.98 -4.33
N LEU A 155 -14.81 -10.14 -5.27
CA LEU A 155 -14.35 -8.75 -5.38
C LEU A 155 -14.68 -7.93 -4.12
N LEU A 156 -15.88 -8.12 -3.55
CA LEU A 156 -16.28 -7.51 -2.27
C LEU A 156 -15.41 -8.02 -1.11
N LYS A 157 -15.20 -9.33 -1.03
CA LYS A 157 -14.43 -9.96 0.06
C LYS A 157 -12.97 -9.51 0.12
N LEU A 158 -12.35 -9.23 -1.03
CA LEU A 158 -10.95 -8.77 -1.11
C LEU A 158 -10.79 -7.27 -0.91
N ARG A 159 -11.89 -6.52 -0.89
CA ARG A 159 -11.90 -5.09 -0.60
C ARG A 159 -11.92 -4.79 0.90
N THR A 160 -12.60 -5.65 1.67
CA THR A 160 -12.70 -5.61 3.14
C THR A 160 -11.45 -6.16 3.81
#